data_AF-A0A368FWA0-F1
#
_entry.id   AF-A0A368FWA0-F1
#
_cell.length_a   1.000
_cell.length_b   1.000
_cell.length_c   1.000
_cell.angle_alpha   90.00
_cell.angle_beta   90.00
_cell.angle_gamma   90.00
#
_symmetry.space_group_name_H-M   'P 1'
#
loop_
_entity.id
_entity.type
_entity.pdbx_description
1 polymer ?
#
loop_
_entity_poly.entity_id
_entity_poly.type
_entity_poly.pdbx_seq_one_letter_code
_entity_poly.pdbx_strand_id
1 'polypeptide(L)'
;MDSLFRDILLRKPQAAEEYIAYLKITRDYDELTTTLFALGRNADAAMVEFSAAIRHQVAEQKVQALKKCVRSGFSDPLLVSEAGVVSDYISLLERQIPINVADDQSRNAIFTAFPKNASLVGKSAIATYYYCCLYHYDDPLHALANPGSVRDSFRITDKEAVWTSVSALAKQSRWPDVERVLQPKSLLGALQNRAALNSPKLSCPFSWQNLFHILHSSSTAPPKDLSCRILRAVNDADMRLKLAEKYDVCEIVIECLVAQRDRLRLSKYASKLTPHTPDAYKALAALNNTGTKWKN
;
A
#
# COMPACT_ATOMS: atom_id res chain seq x y z
N MET A 1 -51.40 -8.99 16.22
CA MET A 1 -51.76 -8.08 15.11
C MET A 1 -50.71 -8.13 14.00
N ASP A 2 -49.43 -8.28 14.35
CA ASP A 2 -48.28 -8.32 13.43
C ASP A 2 -48.36 -9.41 12.34
N SER A 3 -48.98 -10.57 12.61
CA SER A 3 -49.05 -11.64 11.60
C SER A 3 -49.99 -11.30 10.44
N LEU A 4 -51.13 -10.63 10.69
CA LEU A 4 -52.07 -10.24 9.64
C LEU A 4 -51.49 -9.14 8.76
N PHE A 5 -50.84 -8.15 9.37
CA PHE A 5 -50.19 -7.08 8.64
C PHE A 5 -49.09 -7.61 7.72
N ARG A 6 -48.22 -8.50 8.23
CA ARG A 6 -47.19 -9.17 7.42
C ARG A 6 -47.78 -10.00 6.28
N ASP A 7 -48.86 -10.74 6.54
CA ASP A 7 -49.57 -11.50 5.50
C ASP A 7 -50.09 -10.60 4.37
N ILE A 8 -50.58 -9.40 4.71
CA ILE A 8 -51.04 -8.42 3.73
C ILE A 8 -49.85 -7.94 2.89
N LEU A 9 -48.73 -7.58 3.51
CA LEU A 9 -47.54 -7.10 2.79
C LEU A 9 -46.99 -8.17 1.83
N LEU A 10 -46.95 -9.44 2.25
CA LEU A 10 -46.53 -10.56 1.40
C LEU A 10 -47.42 -10.73 0.16
N ARG A 11 -48.72 -10.44 0.27
CA ARG A 11 -49.69 -10.57 -0.83
C ARG A 11 -49.81 -9.31 -1.68
N LYS A 12 -49.34 -8.15 -1.20
CA LYS A 12 -49.53 -6.83 -1.82
C LYS A 12 -48.18 -6.13 -2.00
N PRO A 13 -47.41 -6.45 -3.06
CA PRO A 13 -46.04 -5.95 -3.23
C PRO A 13 -45.95 -4.42 -3.29
N GLN A 14 -46.91 -3.73 -3.91
CA GLN A 14 -46.93 -2.26 -3.93
C GLN A 14 -47.06 -1.67 -2.51
N ALA A 15 -47.88 -2.25 -1.65
CA ALA A 15 -48.02 -1.80 -0.26
C ALA A 15 -46.75 -2.09 0.56
N ALA A 16 -46.07 -3.21 0.28
CA ALA A 16 -44.79 -3.52 0.89
C ALA A 16 -43.71 -2.49 0.52
N GLU A 17 -43.62 -2.09 -0.76
CA GLU A 17 -42.66 -1.06 -1.17
C GLU A 17 -42.96 0.31 -0.53
N GLU A 18 -44.23 0.74 -0.49
CA GLU A 18 -44.61 2.00 0.18
C GLU A 18 -44.28 1.98 1.67
N TYR A 19 -44.53 0.85 2.35
CA TYR A 19 -44.21 0.72 3.77
C TYR A 19 -42.69 0.71 4.02
N ILE A 20 -41.91 0.01 3.20
CA ILE A 20 -40.45 0.04 3.24
C ILE A 20 -39.93 1.46 3.01
N ALA A 21 -40.48 2.19 2.04
CA ALA A 21 -40.12 3.58 1.77
C ALA A 21 -40.44 4.49 2.96
N TYR A 22 -41.61 4.33 3.56
CA TYR A 22 -42.02 5.03 4.77
C TYR A 22 -41.03 4.80 5.92
N LEU A 23 -40.67 3.56 6.23
CA LEU A 23 -39.73 3.21 7.31
C LEU A 23 -38.32 3.78 7.06
N LYS A 24 -37.88 3.81 5.79
CA LYS A 24 -36.61 4.47 5.41
C LYS A 24 -36.65 5.98 5.66
N ILE A 25 -37.77 6.64 5.36
CA ILE A 25 -37.96 8.09 5.55
C ILE A 25 -38.01 8.44 7.03
N THR A 26 -38.76 7.66 7.83
CA THR A 26 -38.88 7.88 9.28
C THR A 26 -37.66 7.38 10.07
N ARG A 27 -36.76 6.65 9.42
CA ARG A 27 -35.54 6.05 10.00
C ARG A 27 -35.83 5.01 11.08
N ASP A 28 -36.98 4.35 10.99
CA ASP A 28 -37.32 3.22 11.85
C ASP A 28 -36.63 1.94 11.32
N TYR A 29 -35.32 1.86 11.59
CA TYR A 29 -34.46 0.82 11.03
C TYR A 29 -34.71 -0.57 11.65
N ASP A 30 -35.22 -0.63 12.88
CA ASP A 30 -35.52 -1.90 13.56
C ASP A 30 -36.74 -2.57 12.91
N GLU A 31 -37.83 -1.80 12.69
CA GLU A 31 -39.02 -2.31 12.00
C GLU A 31 -38.72 -2.54 10.51
N LEU A 32 -37.88 -1.71 9.88
CA LEU A 32 -37.44 -1.91 8.49
C LEU A 32 -36.72 -3.25 8.32
N THR A 33 -35.77 -3.54 9.20
CA THR A 33 -35.01 -4.80 9.16
C THR A 33 -35.95 -6.00 9.34
N THR A 34 -36.84 -5.94 10.34
CA THR A 34 -37.82 -6.99 10.62
C THR A 34 -38.76 -7.22 9.43
N THR A 35 -39.24 -6.14 8.81
CA THR A 35 -40.10 -6.19 7.61
C THR A 35 -39.37 -6.81 6.43
N LEU A 36 -38.13 -6.41 6.17
CA LEU A 36 -37.33 -6.94 5.06
C LEU A 36 -37.07 -8.45 5.21
N PHE A 37 -36.72 -8.92 6.41
CA PHE A 37 -36.61 -10.36 6.68
C PHE A 37 -37.93 -11.10 6.46
N ALA A 38 -39.05 -10.54 6.95
CA ALA A 38 -40.36 -11.17 6.80
C ALA A 38 -40.78 -11.30 5.31
N LEU A 39 -40.32 -10.39 4.46
CA LEU A 39 -40.56 -10.41 3.01
C LEU A 39 -39.52 -11.25 2.23
N GLY A 40 -38.58 -11.90 2.91
CA GLY A 40 -37.49 -12.66 2.28
C GLY A 40 -36.43 -11.80 1.59
N ARG A 41 -36.42 -10.48 1.86
CA ARG A 41 -35.43 -9.52 1.32
C ARG A 41 -34.18 -9.48 2.20
N ASN A 42 -33.56 -10.64 2.40
CA ASN A 42 -32.46 -10.84 3.36
C ASN A 42 -31.24 -9.95 3.06
N ALA A 43 -30.89 -9.75 1.80
CA ALA A 43 -29.79 -8.86 1.40
C ALA A 43 -30.02 -7.41 1.85
N ASP A 44 -31.24 -6.90 1.68
CA ASP A 44 -31.58 -5.53 2.10
C ASP A 44 -31.57 -5.42 3.64
N ALA A 45 -32.12 -6.42 4.34
CA ALA A 45 -32.11 -6.47 5.80
C ALA A 45 -30.67 -6.47 6.34
N ALA A 46 -29.80 -7.31 5.76
CA ALA A 46 -28.38 -7.39 6.12
C ALA A 46 -27.67 -6.06 5.96
N MET A 47 -27.95 -5.32 4.88
CA MET A 47 -27.35 -4.01 4.64
C MET A 47 -27.84 -2.94 5.62
N VAL A 48 -29.10 -3.00 6.07
CA VAL A 48 -29.61 -2.11 7.14
C VAL A 48 -28.91 -2.40 8.45
N GLU A 49 -28.80 -3.68 8.86
CA GLU A 49 -28.06 -4.08 10.06
C GLU A 49 -26.59 -3.66 10.00
N PHE A 50 -25.93 -3.87 8.85
CA PHE A 50 -24.56 -3.45 8.63
C PHE A 50 -24.40 -1.94 8.75
N SER A 51 -25.32 -1.16 8.14
CA SER A 51 -25.32 0.30 8.23
C SER A 51 -25.47 0.79 9.67
N ALA A 52 -26.28 0.11 10.48
CA ALA A 52 -26.40 0.40 11.90
C ALA A 52 -25.10 0.06 12.65
N ALA A 53 -24.53 -1.12 12.39
CA ALA A 53 -23.31 -1.58 13.04
C ALA A 53 -22.12 -0.63 12.81
N ILE A 54 -21.90 -0.14 11.58
CA ILE A 54 -20.77 0.74 11.27
C ILE A 54 -20.86 2.14 11.91
N ARG A 55 -22.06 2.57 12.35
CA ARG A 55 -22.29 3.87 12.99
C ARG A 55 -21.89 3.93 14.45
N HIS A 56 -21.63 2.79 15.09
CA HIS A 56 -21.09 2.76 16.46
C HIS A 56 -19.77 3.53 16.52
N GLN A 57 -19.65 4.43 17.50
CA GLN A 57 -18.45 5.24 17.70
C GLN A 57 -17.36 4.49 18.45
N VAL A 58 -17.76 3.62 19.40
CA VAL A 58 -16.84 2.76 20.14
C VAL A 58 -16.48 1.55 19.30
N ALA A 59 -15.18 1.33 19.08
CA ALA A 59 -14.68 0.31 18.17
C ALA A 59 -15.07 -1.11 18.59
N GLU A 60 -15.01 -1.41 19.88
CA GLU A 60 -15.39 -2.71 20.44
C GLU A 60 -16.89 -2.98 20.26
N GLN A 61 -17.73 -1.96 20.49
CA GLN A 61 -19.17 -2.06 20.25
C GLN A 61 -19.47 -2.29 18.76
N LYS A 62 -18.76 -1.58 17.88
CA LYS A 62 -18.84 -1.79 16.42
C LYS A 62 -18.49 -3.22 16.05
N VAL A 63 -17.40 -3.78 16.57
CA VAL A 63 -17.02 -5.17 16.34
C VAL A 63 -18.11 -6.14 16.80
N GLN A 64 -18.67 -5.94 18.00
CA GLN A 64 -19.77 -6.80 18.49
C GLN A 64 -21.03 -6.69 17.61
N ALA A 65 -21.39 -5.49 17.17
CA ALA A 65 -22.52 -5.25 16.27
C ALA A 65 -22.31 -5.90 14.90
N LEU A 66 -21.10 -5.81 14.33
CA LEU A 66 -20.74 -6.48 13.08
C LEU A 66 -20.78 -8.01 13.21
N LYS A 67 -20.26 -8.57 14.32
CA LYS A 67 -20.35 -10.01 14.60
C LYS A 67 -21.80 -10.49 14.78
N LYS A 68 -22.69 -9.64 15.31
CA LYS A 68 -24.13 -9.92 15.33
C LYS A 68 -24.67 -9.95 13.90
N CYS A 69 -24.39 -8.92 13.11
CA CYS A 69 -24.82 -8.79 11.72
C CYS A 69 -24.41 -9.99 10.85
N VAL A 70 -23.20 -10.53 11.03
CA VAL A 70 -22.76 -11.76 10.34
C VAL A 70 -23.62 -12.98 10.70
N ARG A 71 -24.05 -13.08 11.97
CA ARG A 71 -24.88 -14.19 12.47
C ARG A 71 -26.38 -14.01 12.19
N SER A 72 -26.83 -12.81 11.89
CA SER A 72 -28.22 -12.48 11.52
C SER A 72 -28.32 -12.18 10.03
N GLY A 73 -28.18 -10.93 9.60
CA GLY A 73 -28.37 -10.51 8.21
C GLY A 73 -27.58 -11.30 7.17
N PHE A 74 -26.32 -11.60 7.45
CA PHE A 74 -25.47 -12.34 6.51
C PHE A 74 -25.46 -13.86 6.75
N SER A 75 -26.42 -14.40 7.51
CA SER A 75 -26.56 -15.87 7.67
C SER A 75 -27.17 -16.55 6.44
N ASP A 76 -27.72 -15.79 5.49
CA ASP A 76 -28.25 -16.32 4.24
C ASP A 76 -27.12 -16.96 3.39
N PRO A 77 -27.25 -18.23 2.97
CA PRO A 77 -26.25 -18.88 2.11
C PRO A 77 -25.95 -18.15 0.81
N LEU A 78 -26.88 -17.34 0.30
CA LEU A 78 -26.69 -16.52 -0.89
C LEU A 78 -25.75 -15.32 -0.66
N LEU A 79 -25.48 -14.97 0.60
CA LEU A 79 -24.66 -13.83 1.00
C LEU A 79 -23.27 -14.23 1.56
N VAL A 80 -22.81 -15.46 1.28
CA VAL A 80 -21.53 -15.98 1.79
C VAL A 80 -20.34 -15.10 1.42
N SER A 81 -20.34 -14.51 0.22
CA SER A 81 -19.26 -13.62 -0.23
C SER A 81 -19.22 -12.33 0.60
N GLU A 82 -20.37 -11.70 0.79
CA GLU A 82 -20.56 -10.48 1.57
C GLU A 82 -20.26 -10.73 3.05
N ALA A 83 -20.71 -11.86 3.59
CA ALA A 83 -20.38 -12.30 4.95
C ALA A 83 -18.86 -12.42 5.15
N GLY A 84 -18.15 -12.93 4.13
CA GLY A 84 -16.69 -12.99 4.09
C GLY A 84 -16.06 -11.61 4.18
N VAL A 85 -16.54 -10.64 3.39
CA VAL A 85 -16.05 -9.24 3.44
C VAL A 85 -16.26 -8.61 4.82
N VAL A 86 -17.44 -8.81 5.43
CA VAL A 86 -17.71 -8.29 6.78
C VAL A 86 -16.82 -8.96 7.82
N SER A 87 -16.56 -10.26 7.68
CA SER A 87 -15.66 -11.02 8.56
C SER A 87 -14.20 -10.56 8.45
N ASP A 88 -13.73 -10.27 7.24
CA ASP A 88 -12.40 -9.67 7.01
C ASP A 88 -12.31 -8.29 7.64
N TYR A 89 -13.37 -7.47 7.56
CA TYR A 89 -13.41 -6.17 8.21
C TYR A 89 -13.41 -6.26 9.74
N ILE A 90 -14.15 -7.21 10.32
CA ILE A 90 -14.10 -7.51 11.76
C ILE A 90 -12.67 -7.87 12.18
N SER A 91 -12.04 -8.79 11.45
CA SER A 91 -10.67 -9.25 11.73
C SER A 91 -9.66 -8.09 11.67
N LEU A 92 -9.86 -7.15 10.74
CA LEU A 92 -9.04 -5.94 10.64
C LEU A 92 -9.21 -5.04 11.87
N LEU A 93 -10.44 -4.74 12.29
CA LEU A 93 -10.70 -3.93 13.48
C LEU A 93 -10.12 -4.58 14.74
N GLU A 94 -10.32 -5.89 14.90
CA GLU A 94 -9.80 -6.64 16.05
C GLU A 94 -8.28 -6.63 16.13
N ARG A 95 -7.58 -6.51 14.99
CA ARG A 95 -6.14 -6.30 14.98
C ARG A 95 -5.75 -4.85 15.28
N GLN A 96 -6.47 -3.88 14.70
CA GLN A 96 -6.14 -2.46 14.84
C GLN A 96 -6.34 -1.93 16.26
N ILE A 97 -7.39 -2.36 16.96
CA ILE A 97 -7.74 -1.89 18.31
C ILE A 97 -6.57 -2.04 19.29
N PRO A 98 -6.01 -3.25 19.53
CA PRO A 98 -4.91 -3.41 20.48
C PRO A 98 -3.63 -2.68 20.05
N ILE A 99 -3.32 -2.64 18.75
CA ILE A 99 -2.17 -1.87 18.23
C ILE A 99 -2.34 -0.38 18.54
N ASN A 100 -3.51 0.18 18.25
CA ASN A 100 -3.79 1.59 18.48
C ASN A 100 -3.67 1.95 19.97
N VAL A 101 -4.24 1.13 20.85
CA VAL A 101 -4.18 1.33 22.31
C VAL A 101 -2.74 1.27 22.82
N ALA A 102 -1.96 0.27 22.39
CA ALA A 102 -0.55 0.15 22.77
C ALA A 102 0.27 1.35 22.30
N ASP A 103 0.04 1.81 21.07
CA ASP A 103 0.77 2.94 20.49
C ASP A 103 0.35 4.29 21.03
N ASP A 104 -0.91 4.48 21.48
CA ASP A 104 -1.35 5.70 22.16
C ASP A 104 -0.65 5.89 23.51
N GLN A 105 -0.19 4.80 24.12
CA GLN A 105 0.54 4.79 25.39
C GLN A 105 2.06 4.71 25.20
N SER A 106 2.52 4.49 23.97
CA SER A 106 3.92 4.28 23.65
C SER A 106 4.73 5.57 23.77
N ARG A 107 5.94 5.45 24.31
CA ARG A 107 6.95 6.52 24.36
C ARG A 107 8.08 6.29 23.36
N ASN A 108 7.86 5.43 22.36
CA ASN A 108 8.86 5.15 21.35
C ASN A 108 9.20 6.44 20.57
N ALA A 109 10.49 6.72 20.41
CA ALA A 109 11.00 7.91 19.72
C ALA A 109 10.48 8.04 18.28
N ILE A 110 10.09 6.93 17.65
CA ILE A 110 9.50 6.95 16.31
C ILE A 110 8.21 7.76 16.24
N PHE A 111 7.41 7.80 17.32
CA PHE A 111 6.20 8.62 17.39
C PHE A 111 6.50 10.11 17.65
N THR A 112 7.71 10.44 18.11
CA THR A 112 8.20 11.82 18.16
C THR A 112 8.68 12.28 16.78
N ALA A 113 9.43 11.43 16.07
CA ALA A 113 9.91 11.72 14.72
C ALA A 113 8.77 11.75 13.69
N PHE A 114 7.77 10.88 13.86
CA PHE A 114 6.60 10.76 13.01
C PHE A 114 5.32 10.72 13.89
N PRO A 115 4.77 11.87 14.28
CA PRO A 115 3.57 11.93 15.11
C PRO A 115 2.36 11.29 14.45
N LYS A 116 1.55 10.59 15.26
CA LYS A 116 0.26 10.07 14.83
C LYS A 116 -0.74 11.22 14.71
N ASN A 117 -1.31 11.38 13.53
CA ASN A 117 -2.29 12.44 13.26
C ASN A 117 -3.76 11.96 13.30
N ALA A 118 -3.97 10.64 13.43
CA ALA A 118 -5.29 10.02 13.49
C ALA A 118 -5.18 8.62 14.10
N SER A 119 -6.31 8.09 14.59
CA SER A 119 -6.41 6.70 15.01
C SER A 119 -6.15 5.74 13.84
N LEU A 120 -5.52 4.60 14.15
CA LEU A 120 -5.36 3.47 13.24
C LEU A 120 -6.69 2.73 13.02
N VAL A 121 -7.60 2.76 14.00
CA VAL A 121 -8.83 1.99 13.96
C VAL A 121 -9.75 2.49 12.84
N GLY A 122 -10.25 1.56 12.03
CA GLY A 122 -11.13 1.83 10.89
C GLY A 122 -10.39 2.24 9.62
N LYS A 123 -9.05 2.29 9.61
CA LYS A 123 -8.27 2.46 8.38
C LYS A 123 -8.36 1.19 7.51
N SER A 124 -8.09 1.32 6.22
CA SER A 124 -8.05 0.17 5.30
C SER A 124 -6.89 -0.78 5.63
N ALA A 125 -6.94 -2.02 5.12
CA ALA A 125 -5.85 -3.00 5.30
C ALA A 125 -4.50 -2.46 4.79
N ILE A 126 -4.48 -1.80 3.63
CA ILE A 126 -3.24 -1.22 3.07
C ILE A 126 -2.71 -0.05 3.90
N ALA A 127 -3.59 0.80 4.46
CA ALA A 127 -3.19 1.88 5.35
C ALA A 127 -2.68 1.35 6.70
N THR A 128 -3.25 0.23 7.17
CA THR A 128 -2.78 -0.48 8.36
C THR A 128 -1.40 -1.09 8.13
N TYR A 129 -1.19 -1.69 6.96
CA TYR A 129 0.12 -2.20 6.58
C TYR A 129 1.15 -1.09 6.45
N TYR A 130 0.81 0.05 5.83
CA TYR A 130 1.68 1.23 5.82
C TYR A 130 2.05 1.68 7.23
N TYR A 131 1.06 1.78 8.13
CA TYR A 131 1.28 2.16 9.52
C TYR A 131 2.25 1.19 10.21
N CYS A 132 2.05 -0.12 10.03
CA CYS A 132 2.93 -1.15 10.57
C CYS A 132 4.35 -1.05 9.99
N CYS A 133 4.50 -0.81 8.68
CA CYS A 133 5.82 -0.58 8.08
C CYS A 133 6.48 0.71 8.57
N LEU A 134 5.69 1.73 8.96
CA LEU A 134 6.20 3.00 9.44
C LEU A 134 6.65 2.91 10.90
N TYR A 135 5.90 2.24 11.76
CA TYR A 135 6.13 2.27 13.21
C TYR A 135 6.69 0.99 13.81
N HIS A 136 6.47 -0.15 13.15
CA HIS A 136 6.66 -1.50 13.72
C HIS A 136 7.46 -2.42 12.78
N TYR A 137 8.30 -1.84 11.91
CA TYR A 137 8.98 -2.61 10.86
C TYR A 137 9.91 -3.70 11.40
N ASP A 138 10.53 -3.44 12.55
CA ASP A 138 11.50 -4.33 13.19
C ASP A 138 10.86 -5.23 14.27
N ASP A 139 9.54 -5.17 14.43
CA ASP A 139 8.83 -6.00 15.40
C ASP A 139 9.02 -7.48 15.10
N PRO A 140 9.06 -8.35 16.12
CA PRO A 140 9.20 -9.78 15.90
C PRO A 140 7.99 -10.35 15.15
N LEU A 141 8.17 -11.46 14.41
CA LEU A 141 7.13 -12.06 13.55
C LEU A 141 5.82 -12.38 14.27
N HIS A 142 5.86 -12.65 15.57
CA HIS A 142 4.67 -12.96 16.38
C HIS A 142 3.94 -11.71 16.89
N ALA A 143 4.51 -10.51 16.72
CA ALA A 143 3.85 -9.26 17.10
C ALA A 143 2.65 -8.98 16.18
N LEU A 144 1.56 -8.49 16.77
CA LEU A 144 0.34 -8.15 16.02
C LEU A 144 0.57 -7.09 14.95
N ALA A 145 1.47 -6.13 15.23
CA ALA A 145 1.82 -5.03 14.35
C ALA A 145 2.97 -5.35 13.38
N ASN A 146 3.51 -6.57 13.39
CA ASN A 146 4.55 -6.95 12.44
C ASN A 146 4.01 -6.86 10.99
N PRO A 147 4.70 -6.15 10.07
CA PRO A 147 4.22 -5.99 8.70
C PRO A 147 4.02 -7.31 7.95
N GLY A 148 4.91 -8.28 8.13
CA GLY A 148 4.79 -9.60 7.50
C GLY A 148 3.49 -10.29 7.90
N SER A 149 3.20 -10.33 9.20
CA SER A 149 1.95 -10.88 9.73
C SER A 149 0.71 -10.17 9.17
N VAL A 150 0.75 -8.83 9.08
CA VAL A 150 -0.36 -8.03 8.52
C VAL A 150 -0.55 -8.31 7.03
N ARG A 151 0.54 -8.37 6.26
CA ARG A 151 0.50 -8.69 4.83
C ARG A 151 -0.19 -10.03 4.59
N ASP A 152 0.21 -11.05 5.33
CA ASP A 152 -0.28 -12.42 5.13
C ASP A 152 -1.75 -12.53 5.57
N SER A 153 -2.10 -11.91 6.69
CA SER A 153 -3.47 -11.95 7.25
C SER A 153 -4.51 -11.27 6.34
N PHE A 154 -4.13 -10.20 5.66
CA PHE A 154 -5.04 -9.43 4.79
C PHE A 154 -4.73 -9.58 3.30
N ARG A 155 -3.96 -10.62 2.93
CA ARG A 155 -3.69 -11.01 1.54
C ARG A 155 -3.18 -9.87 0.66
N ILE A 156 -2.32 -9.01 1.23
CA ILE A 156 -1.74 -7.87 0.51
C ILE A 156 -0.81 -8.40 -0.57
N THR A 157 -1.06 -7.99 -1.82
CA THR A 157 -0.29 -8.49 -2.97
C THR A 157 1.17 -8.07 -2.86
N ASP A 158 2.06 -8.78 -3.56
CA ASP A 158 3.49 -8.43 -3.55
C ASP A 158 3.75 -7.00 -4.06
N LYS A 159 3.03 -6.59 -5.11
CA LYS A 159 3.12 -5.24 -5.65
C LYS A 159 2.72 -4.18 -4.63
N GLU A 160 1.58 -4.36 -3.95
CA GLU A 160 1.11 -3.45 -2.90
C GLU A 160 2.06 -3.45 -1.69
N ALA A 161 2.57 -4.61 -1.30
CA ALA A 161 3.48 -4.77 -0.18
C ALA A 161 4.80 -4.04 -0.41
N VAL A 162 5.43 -4.21 -1.59
CA VAL A 162 6.68 -3.53 -1.94
C VAL A 162 6.45 -2.02 -2.04
N TRP A 163 5.39 -1.59 -2.74
CA TRP A 163 5.07 -0.16 -2.86
C TRP A 163 4.92 0.51 -1.50
N THR A 164 4.13 -0.11 -0.63
CA THR A 164 3.74 0.46 0.66
C THR A 164 4.90 0.43 1.66
N SER A 165 5.68 -0.65 1.67
CA SER A 165 6.88 -0.75 2.50
C SER A 165 7.93 0.28 2.09
N VAL A 166 8.24 0.40 0.79
CA VAL A 166 9.19 1.40 0.32
C VAL A 166 8.71 2.81 0.65
N SER A 167 7.42 3.10 0.51
CA SER A 167 6.84 4.40 0.87
C SER A 167 7.02 4.73 2.36
N ALA A 168 6.83 3.76 3.26
CA ALA A 168 7.00 3.95 4.69
C ALA A 168 8.47 4.07 5.10
N LEU A 169 9.34 3.24 4.53
CA LEU A 169 10.77 3.20 4.85
C LEU A 169 11.53 4.39 4.27
N ALA A 170 11.20 4.83 3.05
CA ALA A 170 11.77 6.04 2.46
C ALA A 170 11.41 7.29 3.29
N LYS A 171 10.19 7.35 3.82
CA LYS A 171 9.78 8.42 4.75
C LYS A 171 10.67 8.49 6.00
N GLN A 172 11.15 7.34 6.48
CA GLN A 172 12.12 7.24 7.58
C GLN A 172 13.59 7.35 7.13
N SER A 173 13.84 7.54 5.82
CA SER A 173 15.19 7.48 5.24
C SER A 173 15.93 6.16 5.54
N ARG A 174 15.20 5.06 5.71
CA ARG A 174 15.73 3.71 5.98
C ARG A 174 16.19 3.03 4.70
N TRP A 175 17.17 3.64 4.04
CA TRP A 175 17.67 3.21 2.72
C TRP A 175 18.15 1.76 2.64
N PRO A 176 18.86 1.19 3.63
CA PRO A 176 19.23 -0.22 3.60
C PRO A 176 18.02 -1.16 3.57
N ASP A 177 16.94 -0.80 4.26
CA ASP A 177 15.72 -1.59 4.30
C ASP A 177 14.90 -1.43 3.01
N VAL A 178 14.88 -0.22 2.42
CA VAL A 178 14.32 0.01 1.07
C VAL A 178 15.02 -0.90 0.05
N GLU A 179 16.34 -0.96 0.06
CA GLU A 179 17.11 -1.83 -0.84
C GLU A 179 16.77 -3.31 -0.60
N ARG A 180 16.69 -3.74 0.67
CA ARG A 180 16.31 -5.12 1.03
C ARG A 180 14.91 -5.49 0.53
N VAL A 181 13.95 -4.57 0.60
CA VAL A 181 12.59 -4.79 0.09
C VAL A 181 12.57 -4.99 -1.43
N LEU A 182 13.47 -4.33 -2.17
CA LEU A 182 13.63 -4.48 -3.62
C LEU A 182 14.44 -5.72 -4.02
N GLN A 183 15.02 -6.47 -3.07
CA GLN A 183 15.74 -7.69 -3.39
C GLN A 183 14.75 -8.86 -3.66
N PRO A 184 15.01 -9.70 -4.68
CA PRO A 184 14.19 -10.87 -4.96
C PRO A 184 14.19 -11.85 -3.78
N LYS A 185 13.00 -12.26 -3.32
CA LYS A 185 12.84 -13.16 -2.17
C LYS A 185 12.85 -14.66 -2.52
N SER A 186 12.93 -15.04 -3.79
CA SER A 186 12.86 -16.44 -4.24
C SER A 186 14.23 -17.14 -4.27
N LEU A 187 14.27 -18.41 -3.85
CA LEU A 187 15.43 -19.33 -3.93
C LEU A 187 16.02 -19.43 -5.34
N LEU A 188 15.19 -19.35 -6.39
CA LEU A 188 15.63 -19.37 -7.79
C LEU A 188 16.31 -18.04 -8.18
N GLY A 189 15.85 -16.92 -7.61
CA GLY A 189 16.52 -15.62 -7.70
C GLY A 189 17.85 -15.57 -6.94
N ALA A 190 17.96 -16.28 -5.83
CA ALA A 190 19.21 -16.41 -5.07
C ALA A 190 20.28 -17.21 -5.84
N LEU A 191 19.89 -18.25 -6.60
CA LEU A 191 20.81 -18.99 -7.48
C LEU A 191 21.28 -18.16 -8.67
N GLN A 192 20.40 -17.30 -9.22
CA GLN A 192 20.77 -16.41 -10.32
C GLN A 192 21.70 -15.26 -9.86
N ASN A 193 21.58 -14.83 -8.60
CA ASN A 193 22.50 -13.88 -7.97
C ASN A 193 23.92 -14.47 -7.74
N ARG A 194 24.07 -15.80 -7.59
CA ARG A 194 25.40 -16.44 -7.44
C ARG A 194 26.21 -16.48 -8.73
N ALA A 195 25.57 -16.39 -9.90
CA ALA A 195 26.24 -16.33 -11.19
C ALA A 195 26.67 -14.91 -11.59
N ALA A 196 26.11 -13.87 -10.95
CA ALA A 196 26.45 -12.48 -11.17
C ALA A 196 27.30 -11.96 -10.00
N LEU A 197 28.62 -12.05 -10.14
CA LEU A 197 29.59 -11.61 -9.13
C LEU A 197 29.60 -10.09 -8.86
N ASN A 198 28.62 -9.33 -9.36
CA ASN A 198 28.56 -7.87 -9.28
C ASN A 198 27.10 -7.41 -9.04
N SER A 199 26.79 -7.09 -7.78
CA SER A 199 25.56 -6.46 -7.26
C SER A 199 24.27 -7.32 -7.24
N PRO A 200 23.51 -7.32 -6.12
CA PRO A 200 22.23 -8.02 -6.03
C PRO A 200 21.24 -7.44 -7.05
N LYS A 201 20.60 -8.29 -7.86
CA LYS A 201 19.66 -7.86 -8.89
C LYS A 201 18.38 -7.32 -8.23
N LEU A 202 18.25 -5.99 -8.15
CA LEU A 202 17.04 -5.34 -7.62
C LEU A 202 15.84 -5.57 -8.55
N SER A 203 14.67 -5.74 -7.97
CA SER A 203 13.40 -5.95 -8.67
C SER A 203 12.34 -5.01 -8.12
N CYS A 204 11.56 -4.41 -9.02
CA CYS A 204 10.46 -3.52 -8.67
C CYS A 204 9.19 -4.01 -9.37
N PRO A 205 8.15 -4.44 -8.63
CA PRO A 205 6.90 -4.97 -9.21
C PRO A 205 5.97 -3.87 -9.76
N PHE A 206 6.44 -2.63 -9.84
CA PHE A 206 5.75 -1.47 -10.38
C PHE A 206 6.72 -0.54 -11.12
N SER A 207 6.20 0.54 -11.71
CA SER A 207 7.01 1.48 -12.52
C SER A 207 8.19 2.05 -11.73
N TRP A 208 9.39 1.96 -12.31
CA TRP A 208 10.60 2.60 -11.81
C TRP A 208 10.43 4.12 -11.63
N GLN A 209 9.62 4.78 -12.47
CA GLN A 209 9.34 6.21 -12.33
C GLN A 209 8.64 6.53 -11.02
N ASN A 210 7.70 5.68 -10.62
CA ASN A 210 7.00 5.82 -9.35
C ASN A 210 7.91 5.49 -8.18
N LEU A 211 8.78 4.48 -8.30
CA LEU A 211 9.79 4.19 -7.28
C LEU A 211 10.64 5.42 -7.01
N PHE A 212 11.22 6.02 -8.05
CA PHE A 212 12.05 7.23 -7.88
C PHE A 212 11.27 8.41 -7.32
N HIS A 213 9.99 8.57 -7.69
CA HIS A 213 9.14 9.60 -7.10
C HIS A 213 8.97 9.39 -5.58
N ILE A 214 8.72 8.15 -5.14
CA ILE A 214 8.65 7.80 -3.72
C ILE A 214 9.97 8.13 -3.02
N LEU A 215 11.11 7.65 -3.56
CA LEU A 215 12.43 7.86 -2.95
C LEU A 215 12.81 9.33 -2.80
N HIS A 216 12.39 10.20 -3.71
CA HIS A 216 12.75 11.63 -3.70
C HIS A 216 11.64 12.54 -3.16
N SER A 217 10.52 11.97 -2.69
CA SER A 217 9.44 12.72 -2.03
C SER A 217 9.62 12.83 -0.51
N SER A 218 10.56 12.08 0.07
CA SER A 218 10.98 12.22 1.46
C SER A 218 11.89 13.44 1.66
N SER A 219 11.95 13.93 2.91
CA SER A 219 12.81 15.06 3.29
C SER A 219 14.28 14.81 3.04
N THR A 220 14.74 13.57 3.19
CA THR A 220 16.09 13.15 2.84
C THR A 220 16.06 12.45 1.49
N ALA A 221 16.98 12.81 0.60
CA ALA A 221 17.20 12.10 -0.65
C ALA A 221 17.91 10.75 -0.41
N PRO A 222 17.72 9.76 -1.30
CA PRO A 222 18.47 8.51 -1.24
C PRO A 222 19.97 8.75 -1.47
N PRO A 223 20.85 7.95 -0.83
CA PRO A 223 22.28 7.96 -1.10
C PRO A 223 22.57 7.77 -2.60
N LYS A 224 23.56 8.49 -3.12
CA LYS A 224 23.92 8.45 -4.55
C LYS A 224 24.21 7.03 -5.03
N ASP A 225 24.89 6.23 -4.22
CA ASP A 225 25.24 4.84 -4.53
C ASP A 225 23.99 3.95 -4.66
N LEU A 226 22.98 4.13 -3.80
CA LEU A 226 21.71 3.43 -3.90
C LEU A 226 20.97 3.82 -5.18
N SER A 227 20.88 5.11 -5.48
CA SER A 227 20.27 5.60 -6.73
C SER A 227 20.95 5.02 -7.96
N CYS A 228 22.29 4.94 -7.97
CA CYS A 228 23.05 4.27 -9.03
C CYS A 228 22.69 2.79 -9.16
N ARG A 229 22.64 2.04 -8.04
CA ARG A 229 22.26 0.61 -8.07
C ARG A 229 20.84 0.38 -8.60
N ILE A 230 19.88 1.19 -8.16
CA ILE A 230 18.49 1.11 -8.63
C ILE A 230 18.41 1.44 -10.13
N LEU A 231 19.06 2.51 -10.59
CA LEU A 231 19.05 2.86 -12.01
C LEU A 231 19.70 1.78 -12.88
N ARG A 232 20.78 1.13 -12.43
CA ARG A 232 21.40 0.02 -13.16
C ARG A 232 20.47 -1.19 -13.30
N ALA A 233 19.50 -1.36 -12.40
CA ALA A 233 18.48 -2.40 -12.51
C ALA A 233 17.36 -2.07 -13.53
N VAL A 234 17.28 -0.83 -14.02
CA VAL A 234 16.28 -0.42 -15.04
C VAL A 234 16.70 -0.93 -16.41
N ASN A 235 16.06 -1.99 -16.92
CA ASN A 235 16.45 -2.61 -18.20
C ASN A 235 16.33 -1.68 -19.42
N ASP A 236 15.31 -0.84 -19.46
CA ASP A 236 15.08 0.14 -20.54
C ASP A 236 16.11 1.28 -20.46
N ALA A 237 16.96 1.39 -21.49
CA ALA A 237 18.06 2.35 -21.53
C ALA A 237 17.58 3.81 -21.59
N ASP A 238 16.49 4.09 -22.32
CA ASP A 238 15.97 5.45 -22.47
C ASP A 238 15.26 5.90 -21.19
N MET A 239 14.51 5.00 -20.55
CA MET A 239 13.92 5.27 -19.24
C MET A 239 15.00 5.44 -18.17
N ARG A 240 16.07 4.64 -18.21
CA ARG A 240 17.21 4.77 -17.29
C ARG A 240 17.87 6.14 -17.41
N LEU A 241 18.18 6.57 -18.64
CA LEU A 241 18.76 7.89 -18.91
C LEU A 241 17.81 9.01 -18.46
N LYS A 242 16.52 8.92 -18.80
CA LYS A 242 15.50 9.91 -18.41
C LYS A 242 15.39 10.06 -16.89
N LEU A 243 15.43 8.94 -16.14
CA LEU A 243 15.39 8.96 -14.69
C LEU A 243 16.68 9.51 -14.09
N ALA A 244 17.84 9.12 -14.63
CA ALA A 244 19.13 9.64 -14.19
C ALA A 244 19.24 11.16 -14.37
N GLU A 245 18.79 11.68 -15.52
CA GLU A 245 18.72 13.12 -15.77
C GLU A 245 17.71 13.83 -14.85
N LYS A 246 16.53 13.25 -14.63
CA LYS A 246 15.47 13.85 -13.80
C LYS A 246 15.87 14.00 -12.32
N TYR A 247 16.67 13.06 -11.81
CA TYR A 247 17.07 13.02 -10.39
C TYR A 247 18.58 13.28 -10.21
N ASP A 248 19.22 13.92 -11.19
CA ASP A 248 20.63 14.39 -11.15
C ASP A 248 21.67 13.32 -10.76
N VAL A 249 21.46 12.07 -11.20
CA VAL A 249 22.40 10.96 -10.97
C VAL A 249 23.47 10.94 -12.06
N CYS A 250 24.41 11.88 -11.95
CA CYS A 250 25.43 12.19 -12.97
C CYS A 250 26.20 10.97 -13.49
N GLU A 251 26.60 10.08 -12.58
CA GLU A 251 27.30 8.84 -12.91
C GLU A 251 26.56 8.00 -13.94
N ILE A 252 25.25 7.82 -13.76
CA ILE A 252 24.43 7.00 -14.65
C ILE A 252 24.13 7.73 -15.96
N VAL A 253 23.98 9.07 -15.93
CA VAL A 253 23.84 9.85 -17.18
C VAL A 253 25.07 9.64 -18.07
N ILE A 254 26.27 9.74 -17.51
CA ILE A 254 27.53 9.51 -18.25
C ILE A 254 27.58 8.06 -18.78
N GLU A 255 27.29 7.06 -17.94
CA GLU A 255 27.27 5.65 -18.35
C GLU A 255 26.29 5.40 -19.51
N CYS A 256 25.08 5.94 -19.44
CA CYS A 256 24.07 5.81 -20.48
C CYS A 256 24.52 6.46 -21.81
N LEU A 257 25.04 7.68 -21.78
CA LEU A 257 25.47 8.40 -22.99
C LEU A 257 26.69 7.73 -23.66
N VAL A 258 27.63 7.22 -22.86
CA VAL A 258 28.75 6.40 -23.35
C VAL A 258 28.23 5.12 -24.00
N ALA A 259 27.31 4.41 -23.35
CA ALA A 259 26.72 3.18 -23.90
C ALA A 259 25.94 3.43 -25.21
N GLN A 260 25.25 4.57 -25.31
CA GLN A 260 24.56 5.01 -26.53
C GLN A 260 25.52 5.51 -27.63
N ARG A 261 26.79 5.75 -27.27
CA ARG A 261 27.84 6.35 -28.12
C ARG A 261 27.49 7.76 -28.59
N ASP A 262 26.73 8.51 -27.79
CA ASP A 262 26.27 9.87 -28.10
C ASP A 262 27.26 10.92 -27.56
N ARG A 263 28.30 11.20 -28.36
CA ARG A 263 29.35 12.14 -27.97
C ARG A 263 28.83 13.57 -27.84
N LEU A 264 27.91 13.96 -28.72
CA LEU A 264 27.38 15.33 -28.77
C LEU A 264 26.59 15.63 -27.50
N ARG A 265 25.68 14.73 -27.09
CA ARG A 265 24.89 14.90 -25.88
C ARG A 265 25.75 14.81 -24.62
N LEU A 266 26.77 13.93 -24.59
CA LEU A 266 27.72 13.88 -23.47
C LEU A 266 28.53 15.17 -23.34
N SER A 267 29.00 15.75 -24.45
CA SER A 267 29.70 17.04 -24.44
C SER A 267 28.80 18.17 -23.93
N LYS A 268 27.55 18.23 -24.42
CA LYS A 268 26.54 19.20 -23.95
C LYS A 268 26.15 19.00 -22.49
N TYR A 269 26.18 17.77 -21.99
CA TYR A 269 25.93 17.48 -20.58
C TYR A 269 27.13 17.91 -19.73
N ALA A 270 28.36 17.55 -20.14
CA ALA A 270 29.59 17.92 -19.45
C ALA A 270 29.75 19.43 -19.28
N SER A 271 29.36 20.23 -20.28
CA SER A 271 29.43 21.69 -20.20
C SER A 271 28.45 22.33 -19.20
N LYS A 272 27.42 21.58 -18.77
CA LYS A 272 26.48 22.01 -17.73
C LYS A 272 26.94 21.66 -16.32
N LEU A 273 27.90 20.72 -16.18
CA LEU A 273 28.41 20.32 -14.88
C LEU A 273 29.29 21.42 -14.30
N THR A 274 29.22 21.59 -12.98
CA THR A 274 30.06 22.56 -12.29
C THR A 274 31.54 22.18 -12.48
N PRO A 275 32.39 23.11 -12.97
CA PRO A 275 33.82 22.85 -13.15
C PRO A 275 34.49 22.38 -11.86
N HIS A 276 35.56 21.59 -11.98
CA HIS A 276 36.35 21.04 -10.86
C HIS A 276 35.59 20.13 -9.89
N THR A 277 34.42 19.62 -10.29
CA THR A 277 33.70 18.58 -9.53
C THR A 277 34.09 17.18 -10.00
N PRO A 278 33.97 16.14 -9.15
CA PRO A 278 34.19 14.75 -9.55
C PRO A 278 33.36 14.34 -10.77
N ASP A 279 32.11 14.81 -10.85
CA ASP A 279 31.20 14.53 -11.97
C ASP A 279 31.71 15.15 -13.28
N ALA A 280 32.21 16.40 -13.25
CA ALA A 280 32.82 17.04 -14.41
C ALA A 280 34.08 16.31 -14.88
N TYR A 281 34.97 15.92 -13.96
CA TYR A 281 36.15 15.13 -14.29
C TYR A 281 35.80 13.79 -14.91
N LYS A 282 34.77 13.10 -14.38
CA LYS A 282 34.30 11.83 -14.91
C LYS A 282 33.72 11.96 -16.33
N ALA A 283 32.95 13.01 -16.60
CA ALA A 283 32.41 13.28 -17.93
C ALA A 283 33.52 13.59 -18.95
N LEU A 284 34.50 14.41 -18.57
CA LEU A 284 35.65 14.72 -19.43
C LEU A 284 36.53 13.49 -19.69
N ALA A 285 36.79 12.67 -18.67
CA ALA A 285 37.51 11.42 -18.81
C ALA A 285 36.79 10.46 -19.76
N ALA A 286 35.46 10.37 -19.68
CA ALA A 286 34.65 9.57 -20.59
C ALA A 286 34.74 10.08 -22.04
N LEU A 287 34.70 11.40 -22.27
CA LEU A 287 34.84 12.01 -23.60
C LEU A 287 36.23 11.78 -24.23
N ASN A 288 37.28 11.80 -23.40
CA ASN A 288 38.66 11.62 -23.83
C ASN A 288 39.08 10.14 -23.94
N ASN A 289 38.20 9.21 -23.57
CA ASN A 289 38.49 7.78 -23.65
C ASN A 289 38.59 7.32 -25.11
N THR A 290 39.81 6.98 -25.53
CA THR A 290 40.14 6.51 -26.90
C THR A 290 39.57 5.13 -27.22
N GLY A 291 39.12 4.36 -26.22
CA GLY A 291 38.48 3.06 -26.40
C GLY A 291 37.00 3.14 -26.83
N THR A 292 36.34 4.28 -26.67
CA THR A 292 34.92 4.44 -27.03
C THR A 292 34.77 4.78 -28.51
N LYS A 293 34.12 3.88 -29.27
CA LYS A 293 33.75 4.14 -30.68
C LYS A 293 32.47 4.97 -30.74
N TRP A 294 32.60 6.29 -30.82
CA TRP A 294 31.47 7.23 -30.90
C TRP A 294 30.66 7.07 -32.19
N LYS A 295 29.34 7.30 -32.12
CA LYS A 295 28.53 7.55 -33.31
C LYS A 295 28.76 9.01 -33.68
N ASN A 296 29.22 9.26 -34.90
CA ASN A 296 29.37 10.61 -35.44
C ASN A 296 28.01 11.25 -35.66
#